data_AF-A0A543CRJ1-F1
#
_entry.id   AF-A0A543CRJ1-F1
#
_cell.length_a   1.000
_cell.length_b   1.000
_cell.length_c   1.000
_cell.angle_alpha   90.00
_cell.angle_beta   90.00
_cell.angle_gamma   90.00
#
_symmetry.space_group_name_H-M   'P 1'
#
loop_
_entity.id
_entity.type
_entity.pdbx_description
1 polymer ?
#
loop_
_entity_poly.entity_id
_entity_poly.type
_entity_poly.pdbx_seq_one_letter_code
_entity_poly.pdbx_strand_id
1 'polypeptide(L)'
;MRETRAMANGLRTAIERSGYYPALVADAVESVLGTESVIAYVVHHEATFDPAMEVRRHVTVLVLSPTRLLVCHTDEHPPTEAMPHPHASTTTEAVRLGRVQSVAVTRVVPEPASYVPGIPPTEVMVTIGWGVIAHVDLEPASCGDESCEADHGYTGTLTADDLSLRVSEAADGADAVEQALAFAQALSEVIAQRER
;
A
#
# COMPACT_ATOMS: atom_id res chain seq x y z
N MET A 1 -5.78 22.79 -12.72
CA MET A 1 -5.80 23.64 -11.50
C MET A 1 -7.00 23.36 -10.60
N ARG A 2 -8.25 23.43 -11.09
CA ARG A 2 -9.45 23.20 -10.24
C ARG A 2 -9.56 21.76 -9.71
N GLU A 3 -9.31 20.78 -10.57
CA GLU A 3 -9.34 19.35 -10.25
C GLU A 3 -8.20 18.95 -9.31
N THR A 4 -6.98 19.40 -9.58
CA THR A 4 -5.82 19.27 -8.67
C THR A 4 -6.12 19.77 -7.26
N ARG A 5 -6.75 20.95 -7.14
CA ARG A 5 -7.11 21.53 -5.84
C ARG A 5 -8.23 20.73 -5.17
N ALA A 6 -9.16 20.16 -5.94
CA ALA A 6 -10.18 19.27 -5.43
C ALA A 6 -9.57 17.97 -4.87
N MET A 7 -8.57 17.39 -5.55
CA MET A 7 -7.85 16.21 -5.06
C MET A 7 -7.06 16.50 -3.78
N ALA A 8 -6.33 17.62 -3.72
CA ALA A 8 -5.61 18.01 -2.51
C ALA A 8 -6.55 18.23 -1.32
N ASN A 9 -7.70 18.90 -1.55
CA ASN A 9 -8.71 19.07 -0.52
C ASN A 9 -9.33 17.73 -0.10
N GLY A 10 -9.62 16.85 -1.07
CA GLY A 10 -10.15 15.52 -0.83
C GLY A 10 -9.21 14.66 0.02
N LEU A 11 -7.91 14.69 -0.29
CA LEU A 11 -6.87 14.03 0.50
C LEU A 11 -6.88 14.50 1.95
N ARG A 12 -6.90 15.82 2.17
CA ARG A 12 -6.94 16.39 3.52
C ARG A 12 -8.20 15.98 4.27
N THR A 13 -9.37 16.04 3.64
CA THR A 13 -10.63 15.58 4.23
C THR A 13 -10.61 14.09 4.54
N ALA A 14 -9.99 13.25 3.71
CA ALA A 14 -9.87 11.82 3.96
C ALA A 14 -8.93 11.54 5.15
N ILE A 15 -7.81 12.27 5.27
CA ILE A 15 -6.92 12.21 6.44
C ILE A 15 -7.68 12.63 7.71
N GLU A 16 -8.44 13.73 7.66
CA GLU A 16 -9.27 14.18 8.78
C GLU A 16 -10.32 13.13 9.19
N ARG A 17 -10.98 12.49 8.22
CA ARG A 17 -11.98 11.43 8.45
C ARG A 17 -11.39 10.16 9.06
N SER A 18 -10.10 9.87 8.81
CA SER A 18 -9.44 8.71 9.43
C SER A 18 -9.39 8.83 10.96
N GLY A 19 -9.40 10.05 11.49
CA GLY A 19 -9.32 10.32 12.94
C GLY A 19 -7.97 9.95 13.58
N TYR A 20 -7.00 9.46 12.81
CA TYR A 20 -5.75 8.92 13.31
C TYR A 20 -4.60 9.93 13.17
N TYR A 21 -4.35 10.69 14.24
CA TYR A 21 -3.42 11.84 14.27
C TYR A 21 -3.46 12.73 13.02
N PRO A 22 -4.62 13.28 12.59
CA PRO A 22 -4.77 13.88 11.27
C PRO A 22 -3.77 15.01 10.97
N ALA A 23 -3.44 15.84 11.97
CA ALA A 23 -2.47 16.92 11.80
C ALA A 23 -1.04 16.39 11.56
N LEU A 24 -0.63 15.35 12.27
CA LEU A 24 0.68 14.71 12.10
C LEU A 24 0.79 14.06 10.72
N VAL A 25 -0.24 13.31 10.32
CA VAL A 25 -0.28 12.61 9.04
C VAL A 25 -0.30 13.61 7.88
N ALA A 26 -1.12 14.66 7.97
CA ALA A 26 -1.17 15.70 6.95
C ALA A 26 0.18 16.42 6.80
N ASP A 27 0.83 16.80 7.92
CA ASP A 27 2.13 17.46 7.90
C ASP A 27 3.21 16.57 7.25
N ALA A 28 3.25 15.28 7.59
CA ALA A 28 4.17 14.33 7.00
C ALA A 28 3.95 14.18 5.48
N VAL A 29 2.70 14.01 5.04
CA VAL A 29 2.35 13.88 3.61
C VAL A 29 2.66 15.18 2.84
N GLU A 30 2.30 16.35 3.38
CA GLU A 30 2.57 17.64 2.75
C GLU A 30 4.08 17.89 2.61
N SER A 31 4.88 17.51 3.63
CA SER A 31 6.34 17.69 3.60
C SER A 31 7.03 16.91 2.48
N VAL A 32 6.59 15.67 2.20
CA VAL A 32 7.18 14.83 1.16
C VAL A 32 6.61 15.14 -0.23
N LEU A 33 5.33 15.53 -0.32
CA LEU A 33 4.67 15.96 -1.56
C LEU A 33 5.29 17.23 -2.14
N GLY A 34 5.65 18.19 -1.27
CA GLY A 34 6.23 19.46 -1.69
C GLY A 34 5.26 20.26 -2.56
N THR A 35 5.69 20.65 -3.77
CA THR A 35 4.89 21.49 -4.68
C THR A 35 4.11 20.69 -5.73
N GLU A 36 4.18 19.36 -5.70
CA GLU A 36 3.51 18.53 -6.68
C GLU A 36 2.00 18.44 -6.46
N SER A 37 1.29 18.25 -7.56
CA SER A 37 -0.16 18.00 -7.54
C SER A 37 -0.49 16.58 -7.09
N VAL A 38 -1.59 16.42 -6.37
CA VAL A 38 -2.22 15.10 -6.15
C VAL A 38 -3.02 14.72 -7.39
N ILE A 39 -2.71 13.56 -7.97
CA ILE A 39 -3.45 12.93 -9.07
C ILE A 39 -4.52 11.99 -8.51
N ALA A 40 -4.13 11.11 -7.62
CA ALA A 40 -5.01 10.16 -6.92
C ALA A 40 -4.46 9.89 -5.53
N TYR A 41 -5.29 9.42 -4.61
CA TYR A 41 -4.85 9.08 -3.26
C TYR A 41 -5.74 8.01 -2.63
N VAL A 42 -5.20 7.32 -1.62
CA VAL A 42 -5.95 6.45 -0.71
C VAL A 42 -5.50 6.76 0.72
N VAL A 43 -6.44 6.82 1.65
CA VAL A 43 -6.19 6.87 3.09
C VAL A 43 -6.86 5.65 3.68
N HIS A 44 -6.08 4.76 4.27
CA HIS A 44 -6.58 3.53 4.87
C HIS A 44 -6.11 3.43 6.32
N HIS A 45 -7.05 3.28 7.24
CA HIS A 45 -6.79 3.13 8.66
C HIS A 45 -7.10 1.69 9.04
N GLU A 46 -6.05 0.92 9.32
CA GLU A 46 -6.18 -0.50 9.64
C GLU A 46 -6.06 -0.70 11.15
N ALA A 47 -6.84 -1.64 11.67
CA ALA A 47 -6.70 -2.15 13.03
C ALA A 47 -6.25 -3.61 12.95
N THR A 48 -4.96 -3.83 13.20
CA THR A 48 -4.35 -5.16 13.26
C THR A 48 -4.18 -5.62 14.69
N PHE A 49 -4.15 -6.93 14.90
CA PHE A 49 -3.62 -7.50 16.13
C PHE A 49 -2.16 -7.89 15.89
N ASP A 50 -1.27 -7.46 16.77
CA ASP A 50 0.12 -7.91 16.70
C ASP A 50 0.27 -9.36 17.24
N PRO A 51 1.44 -10.00 17.10
CA PRO A 51 1.65 -11.36 17.61
C PRO A 51 1.44 -11.51 19.13
N ALA A 52 1.45 -10.40 19.89
CA ALA A 52 1.14 -10.36 21.31
C ALA A 52 -0.37 -10.12 21.59
N MET A 53 -1.21 -10.13 20.55
CA MET A 53 -2.65 -9.87 20.59
C MET A 53 -3.02 -8.45 21.02
N GLU A 54 -2.10 -7.49 20.87
CA GLU A 54 -2.39 -6.07 21.11
C GLU A 54 -2.96 -5.43 19.85
N VAL A 55 -3.97 -4.58 20.01
CA VAL A 55 -4.56 -3.84 18.89
C VAL A 55 -3.58 -2.74 18.47
N ARG A 56 -2.98 -2.90 17.30
CA ARG A 56 -2.21 -1.86 16.62
C ARG A 56 -3.07 -1.20 15.57
N ARG A 57 -3.29 0.10 15.79
CA ARG A 57 -3.87 0.98 14.78
C ARG A 57 -2.73 1.59 14.00
N HIS A 58 -2.86 1.64 12.69
CA HIS A 58 -1.96 2.38 11.85
C HIS A 58 -2.73 2.97 10.68
N VAL A 59 -2.21 4.05 10.11
CA VAL A 59 -2.77 4.66 8.91
C VAL A 59 -1.76 4.64 7.79
N THR A 60 -2.22 4.23 6.62
CA THR A 60 -1.48 4.22 5.37
C THR A 60 -2.09 5.26 4.45
N VAL A 61 -1.28 6.21 4.00
CA VAL A 61 -1.65 7.19 2.98
C VAL A 61 -0.81 6.97 1.75
N LEU A 62 -1.48 6.68 0.63
CA LEU A 62 -0.86 6.58 -0.69
C LEU A 62 -1.24 7.83 -1.48
N VAL A 63 -0.25 8.49 -2.08
CA VAL A 63 -0.47 9.67 -2.94
C VAL A 63 0.25 9.46 -4.26
N LEU A 64 -0.50 9.48 -5.35
CA LEU A 64 0.03 9.52 -6.69
C LEU A 64 0.24 10.97 -7.12
N SER A 65 1.47 11.31 -7.49
CA SER A 65 1.86 12.59 -8.07
C SER A 65 2.37 12.40 -9.50
N PRO A 66 2.60 13.48 -10.28
CA PRO A 66 3.10 13.37 -11.65
C PRO A 66 4.44 12.62 -11.79
N THR A 67 5.26 12.59 -10.73
CA THR A 67 6.61 12.01 -10.80
C THR A 67 6.86 10.82 -9.89
N ARG A 68 6.02 10.60 -8.87
CA ARG A 68 6.24 9.59 -7.83
C ARG A 68 4.96 9.09 -7.17
N LEU A 69 5.02 7.86 -6.69
CA LEU A 69 4.14 7.32 -5.68
C LEU A 69 4.73 7.69 -4.30
N LEU A 70 3.92 8.34 -3.46
CA LEU A 70 4.27 8.62 -2.08
C LEU A 70 3.54 7.64 -1.19
N VAL A 71 4.26 7.10 -0.22
CA VAL A 71 3.74 6.21 0.80
C VAL A 71 3.99 6.87 2.15
N CYS A 72 2.98 7.00 2.98
CA CYS A 72 3.11 7.50 4.34
C CYS A 72 2.45 6.49 5.28
N HIS A 73 3.21 5.97 6.23
CA HIS A 73 2.72 5.08 7.28
C HIS A 73 2.91 5.75 8.62
N THR A 74 1.85 5.78 9.43
CA THR A 74 1.91 6.25 10.81
C THR A 74 1.41 5.16 11.74
N ASP A 75 2.27 4.77 12.68
CA ASP A 75 2.01 3.78 13.71
C ASP A 75 2.06 4.43 15.10
N GLU A 76 1.21 3.97 16.02
CA GLU A 76 1.31 4.29 17.45
C GLU A 76 1.97 3.15 18.20
N HIS A 77 2.84 3.53 19.14
CA HIS A 77 3.58 2.63 19.99
C HIS A 77 3.22 2.90 21.45
N PRO A 78 3.10 1.83 22.27
CA PRO A 78 2.93 1.99 23.70
C PRO A 78 4.18 2.63 24.34
N PRO A 79 4.06 3.10 25.59
CA PRO A 79 5.21 3.53 26.37
C PRO A 79 6.31 2.46 26.45
N THR A 80 7.56 2.89 26.44
CA THR A 80 8.75 2.06 26.67
C THR A 80 9.59 2.65 27.79
N GLU A 81 10.61 1.93 28.27
CA GLU A 81 11.55 2.47 29.27
C GLU A 81 12.25 3.75 28.78
N ALA A 82 12.53 3.84 27.48
CA ALA A 82 13.14 5.02 26.86
C ALA A 82 12.14 6.16 26.58
N MET A 83 10.87 5.82 26.35
CA MET A 83 9.79 6.77 26.04
C MET A 83 8.57 6.50 26.93
N PRO A 84 8.42 7.20 28.07
CA PRO A 84 7.41 6.88 29.09
C PRO A 84 5.96 7.22 28.69
N HIS A 85 5.73 7.74 27.49
CA HIS A 85 4.42 8.07 26.95
C HIS A 85 4.19 7.34 25.62
N PRO A 86 2.91 7.07 25.25
CA PRO A 86 2.60 6.62 23.90
C PRO A 86 3.16 7.61 22.88
N HIS A 87 3.66 7.11 21.77
CA HIS A 87 4.28 7.92 20.73
C HIS A 87 3.96 7.35 19.36
N ALA A 88 3.94 8.23 18.36
CA ALA A 88 3.73 7.82 16.98
C ALA A 88 5.05 7.87 16.20
N SER A 89 5.27 6.89 15.33
CA SER A 89 6.29 6.96 14.28
C SER A 89 5.60 7.20 12.95
N THR A 90 6.09 8.17 12.17
CA THR A 90 5.62 8.37 10.79
C THR A 90 6.78 8.20 9.82
N THR A 91 6.61 7.27 8.89
CA THR A 91 7.58 6.97 7.84
C THR A 91 6.99 7.42 6.51
N THR A 92 7.76 8.19 5.73
CA THR A 92 7.40 8.56 4.37
C THR A 92 8.39 8.00 3.37
N GLU A 93 7.89 7.48 2.26
CA GLU A 93 8.68 7.00 1.14
C GLU A 93 8.22 7.67 -0.16
N ALA A 94 9.18 8.07 -0.99
CA ALA A 94 8.94 8.68 -2.30
C ALA A 94 9.50 7.78 -3.40
N VAL A 95 8.63 6.99 -4.01
CA VAL A 95 8.96 6.01 -5.05
C VAL A 95 8.81 6.65 -6.42
N ARG A 96 9.90 6.78 -7.17
CA ARG A 96 9.81 7.26 -8.57
C ARG A 96 8.91 6.31 -9.36
N LEU A 97 8.03 6.87 -10.20
CA LEU A 97 7.09 6.05 -10.99
C LEU A 97 7.78 5.01 -11.87
N GLY A 98 8.96 5.32 -12.41
CA GLY A 98 9.75 4.36 -13.21
C GLY A 98 10.41 3.24 -12.41
N ARG A 99 10.24 3.19 -11.08
CA ARG A 99 10.64 2.05 -10.24
C ARG A 99 9.47 1.15 -9.85
N VAL A 100 8.24 1.59 -10.07
CA VAL A 100 7.07 0.74 -9.85
C VAL A 100 7.08 -0.33 -10.94
N GLN A 101 7.29 -1.58 -10.54
CA GLN A 101 7.43 -2.72 -11.44
C GLN A 101 6.08 -3.38 -11.71
N SER A 102 5.20 -3.39 -10.72
CA SER A 102 3.90 -4.07 -10.82
C SER A 102 2.83 -3.37 -9.99
N VAL A 103 1.59 -3.46 -10.48
CA VAL A 103 0.36 -3.14 -9.74
C VAL A 103 -0.61 -4.29 -9.98
N ALA A 104 -0.86 -5.09 -8.95
CA ALA A 104 -1.84 -6.16 -8.98
C ALA A 104 -3.10 -5.75 -8.23
N VAL A 105 -4.27 -6.06 -8.79
CA VAL A 105 -5.57 -5.74 -8.18
C VAL A 105 -6.42 -6.99 -8.14
N THR A 106 -6.62 -7.54 -6.95
CA THR A 106 -7.53 -8.65 -6.69
C THR A 106 -8.88 -8.11 -6.24
N ARG A 107 -9.97 -8.62 -6.82
CA ARG A 107 -11.35 -8.20 -6.52
C ARG A 107 -12.14 -9.38 -5.99
N VAL A 108 -12.87 -9.17 -4.90
CA VAL A 108 -13.79 -10.15 -4.34
C VAL A 108 -15.21 -9.74 -4.72
N VAL A 109 -15.89 -10.59 -5.48
CA VAL A 109 -17.26 -10.38 -5.92
C VAL A 109 -18.12 -11.54 -5.42
N PRO A 110 -19.15 -11.30 -4.61
CA PRO A 110 -20.09 -12.35 -4.21
C PRO A 110 -20.98 -12.75 -5.40
N GLU A 111 -21.37 -14.02 -5.47
CA GLU A 111 -22.24 -14.57 -6.52
C GLU A 111 -21.81 -14.17 -7.95
N PRO A 112 -20.60 -14.54 -8.40
CA PRO A 112 -20.04 -14.06 -9.68
C PRO A 112 -20.88 -14.45 -10.90
N ALA A 113 -21.73 -15.48 -10.80
CA ALA A 113 -22.64 -15.88 -11.87
C ALA A 113 -23.74 -14.82 -12.16
N SER A 114 -24.03 -13.95 -11.20
CA SER A 114 -25.00 -12.85 -11.33
C SER A 114 -24.35 -11.48 -11.59
N TYR A 115 -23.04 -11.44 -11.80
CA TYR A 115 -22.31 -10.18 -11.93
C TYR A 115 -22.83 -9.32 -13.07
N VAL A 116 -23.11 -8.05 -12.77
CA VAL A 116 -23.45 -7.02 -13.76
C VAL A 116 -22.28 -6.02 -13.84
N PRO A 117 -21.78 -5.72 -15.05
CA PRO A 117 -20.73 -4.72 -15.21
C PRO A 117 -21.09 -3.38 -14.55
N GLY A 118 -20.11 -2.81 -13.85
CA GLY A 118 -20.27 -1.54 -13.13
C GLY A 118 -20.62 -1.68 -11.64
N ILE A 119 -20.96 -2.88 -11.17
CA ILE A 119 -21.08 -3.13 -9.73
C ILE A 119 -19.67 -3.23 -9.11
N PRO A 120 -19.34 -2.42 -8.08
CA PRO A 120 -18.06 -2.51 -7.39
C PRO A 120 -17.94 -3.84 -6.62
N PRO A 121 -16.72 -4.38 -6.46
CA PRO A 121 -16.49 -5.55 -5.62
C PRO A 121 -16.75 -5.23 -4.14
N THR A 122 -16.99 -6.25 -3.33
CA THR A 122 -17.16 -6.09 -1.87
C THR A 122 -15.82 -5.94 -1.15
N GLU A 123 -14.73 -6.36 -1.78
CA GLU A 123 -13.37 -6.19 -1.26
C GLU A 123 -12.38 -6.08 -2.43
N VAL A 124 -11.36 -5.25 -2.23
CA VAL A 124 -10.24 -5.10 -3.14
C VAL A 124 -8.92 -5.25 -2.37
N MET A 125 -7.98 -5.96 -2.98
CA MET A 125 -6.59 -5.99 -2.55
C MET A 125 -5.73 -5.40 -3.66
N VAL A 126 -4.99 -4.34 -3.34
CA VAL A 126 -4.06 -3.67 -4.24
C VAL A 126 -2.64 -3.98 -3.75
N THR A 127 -1.86 -4.64 -4.60
CA THR A 127 -0.45 -4.94 -4.32
C THR A 127 0.43 -4.16 -5.30
N ILE A 128 1.42 -3.45 -4.79
CA ILE A 128 2.31 -2.60 -5.58
C ILE A 128 3.75 -3.03 -5.29
N GLY A 129 4.45 -3.49 -6.33
CA GLY A 129 5.84 -3.91 -6.23
C GLY A 129 6.79 -2.88 -6.81
N TRP A 130 7.76 -2.43 -6.01
CA TRP A 130 8.87 -1.58 -6.47
C TRP A 130 10.26 -2.01 -5.94
N GLY A 131 10.32 -3.14 -5.23
CA GLY A 131 11.55 -3.92 -5.03
C GLY A 131 12.64 -3.23 -4.22
N VAL A 132 12.30 -2.56 -3.11
CA VAL A 132 13.30 -1.90 -2.24
C VAL A 132 14.10 -2.92 -1.44
N ILE A 133 13.46 -4.00 -1.01
CA ILE A 133 14.07 -5.09 -0.25
C ILE A 133 13.57 -6.40 -0.84
N ALA A 134 14.49 -7.32 -1.10
CA ALA A 134 14.17 -8.68 -1.48
C ALA A 134 14.89 -9.65 -0.56
N HIS A 135 14.16 -10.63 -0.03
CA HIS A 135 14.73 -11.73 0.73
C HIS A 135 15.06 -12.88 -0.22
N VAL A 136 16.25 -13.44 -0.07
CA VAL A 136 16.75 -14.53 -0.92
C VAL A 136 17.04 -15.70 0.00
N ASP A 137 16.17 -16.72 -0.04
CA ASP A 137 16.37 -17.99 0.63
C ASP A 137 16.94 -18.99 -0.37
N LEU A 138 18.14 -19.52 -0.10
CA LEU A 138 18.82 -20.48 -0.96
C LEU A 138 19.13 -21.77 -0.19
N GLU A 139 18.89 -22.89 -0.85
CA GLU A 139 19.26 -24.22 -0.38
C GLU A 139 20.01 -24.99 -1.49
N PRO A 140 20.92 -25.92 -1.14
CA PRO A 140 21.56 -26.77 -2.14
C PRO A 140 20.52 -27.53 -2.95
N ALA A 141 20.60 -27.42 -4.28
CA ALA A 141 19.72 -28.16 -5.15
C ALA A 141 20.05 -29.66 -5.09
N SER A 142 19.02 -30.50 -5.18
CA SER A 142 19.17 -31.96 -5.32
C SER A 142 18.41 -32.43 -6.56
N CYS A 143 18.96 -33.44 -7.25
CA CYS A 143 18.16 -34.27 -8.14
C CYS A 143 17.76 -35.50 -7.32
N GLY A 144 16.51 -35.96 -7.37
CA GLY A 144 15.95 -36.98 -6.46
C GLY A 144 16.60 -38.38 -6.48
N ASP A 145 17.83 -38.50 -6.97
CA ASP A 145 18.71 -39.66 -6.87
C ASP A 145 19.61 -39.53 -5.63
N GLU A 146 19.39 -40.40 -4.63
CA GLU A 146 20.14 -40.44 -3.38
C GLU A 146 21.64 -40.81 -3.56
N SER A 147 22.01 -41.35 -4.73
CA SER A 147 23.38 -41.74 -5.06
C SER A 147 24.15 -40.69 -5.86
N CYS A 148 23.51 -39.58 -6.22
CA CYS A 148 24.13 -38.54 -7.02
C CYS A 148 25.03 -37.62 -6.17
N GLU A 149 26.33 -37.64 -6.43
CA GLU A 149 27.33 -36.76 -5.78
C GLU A 149 27.62 -35.48 -6.60
N ALA A 150 26.85 -35.20 -7.65
CA ALA A 150 27.06 -34.03 -8.49
C ALA A 150 26.64 -32.73 -7.77
N ASP A 151 27.40 -31.65 -7.98
CA ASP A 151 27.00 -30.32 -7.56
C ASP A 151 25.91 -29.78 -8.52
N HIS A 152 24.69 -29.64 -7.99
CA HIS A 152 23.54 -29.12 -8.73
C HIS A 152 23.31 -27.62 -8.50
N GLY A 153 24.22 -26.96 -7.79
CA GLY A 153 24.10 -25.54 -7.42
C GLY A 153 23.06 -25.33 -6.32
N TYR A 154 22.39 -24.19 -6.38
CA TYR A 154 21.40 -23.78 -5.40
C TYR A 154 20.04 -23.56 -6.06
N THR A 155 18.99 -23.98 -5.38
CA THR A 155 17.62 -23.56 -5.66
C THR A 155 17.18 -22.62 -4.54
N GLY A 156 16.16 -21.81 -4.79
CA GLY A 156 15.71 -20.87 -3.77
C GLY A 156 14.47 -20.09 -4.13
N THR A 157 14.00 -19.33 -3.16
CA THR A 157 12.86 -18.44 -3.27
C THR A 157 13.32 -16.99 -3.11
N LEU A 158 12.88 -16.14 -4.03
CA LEU A 158 13.01 -14.70 -3.95
C LEU A 158 11.65 -14.13 -3.53
N THR A 159 11.59 -13.46 -2.38
CA THR A 159 10.43 -12.66 -1.98
C THR A 159 10.80 -11.20 -2.05
N ALA A 160 9.93 -10.38 -2.63
CA ALA A 160 10.07 -8.93 -2.63
C ALA A 160 9.10 -8.34 -1.61
N ASP A 161 9.54 -7.32 -0.89
CA ASP A 161 8.63 -6.52 -0.07
C ASP A 161 7.76 -5.70 -1.02
N ASP A 162 6.50 -6.11 -1.13
CA ASP A 162 5.46 -5.38 -1.84
C ASP A 162 4.58 -4.63 -0.83
N LEU A 163 4.11 -3.45 -1.21
CA LEU A 163 3.04 -2.81 -0.45
C LEU A 163 1.73 -3.49 -0.81
N SER A 164 1.02 -3.99 0.20
CA SER A 164 -0.31 -4.55 0.04
C SER A 164 -1.32 -3.72 0.83
N LEU A 165 -2.43 -3.38 0.17
CA LEU A 165 -3.54 -2.63 0.73
C LEU A 165 -4.81 -3.45 0.51
N ARG A 166 -5.50 -3.81 1.60
CA ARG A 166 -6.79 -4.50 1.54
C ARG A 166 -7.88 -3.55 2.04
N VAL A 167 -8.94 -3.39 1.26
CA VAL A 167 -10.09 -2.55 1.61
C VAL A 167 -11.36 -3.33 1.34
N SER A 168 -12.28 -3.35 2.30
CA SER A 168 -13.56 -4.05 2.20
C SER A 168 -14.73 -3.14 2.49
N GLU A 169 -15.85 -3.36 1.82
CA GLU A 169 -17.09 -2.62 2.07
C GLU A 169 -17.56 -2.79 3.52
N ALA A 170 -17.41 -4.01 4.07
CA ALA A 170 -17.88 -4.34 5.40
C ALA A 170 -17.09 -3.62 6.52
N ALA A 171 -15.79 -3.41 6.33
CA ALA A 171 -14.94 -2.74 7.33
C ALA A 171 -14.79 -1.24 7.07
N ASP A 172 -14.61 -0.86 5.80
CA ASP A 172 -14.16 0.46 5.38
C ASP A 172 -15.24 1.27 4.65
N GLY A 173 -16.31 0.61 4.20
CA GLY A 173 -17.39 1.19 3.42
C GLY A 173 -17.15 1.15 1.90
N ALA A 174 -18.23 1.27 1.14
CA ALA A 174 -18.21 1.20 -0.33
C ALA A 174 -17.33 2.30 -0.96
N ASP A 175 -17.40 3.52 -0.44
CA ASP A 175 -16.60 4.66 -0.91
C ASP A 175 -15.09 4.37 -0.85
N ALA A 176 -14.64 3.67 0.20
CA ALA A 176 -13.22 3.33 0.37
C ALA A 176 -12.77 2.30 -0.67
N VAL A 177 -13.62 1.31 -0.98
CA VAL A 177 -13.35 0.32 -2.03
C VAL A 177 -13.27 0.99 -3.41
N GLU A 178 -14.21 1.87 -3.72
CA GLU A 178 -14.19 2.65 -4.96
C GLU A 178 -12.94 3.51 -5.07
N GLN A 179 -12.55 4.17 -3.97
CA GLN A 179 -11.36 5.01 -3.93
C GLN A 179 -10.07 4.19 -4.15
N ALA A 180 -9.94 3.02 -3.53
CA ALA A 180 -8.81 2.13 -3.73
C ALA A 180 -8.71 1.63 -5.18
N LEU A 181 -9.85 1.31 -5.81
CA LEU A 181 -9.90 0.95 -7.23
C LEU A 181 -9.52 2.12 -8.15
N ALA A 182 -10.04 3.31 -7.89
CA ALA A 182 -9.72 4.50 -8.66
C ALA A 182 -8.23 4.85 -8.58
N PHE A 183 -7.64 4.72 -7.39
CA PHE A 183 -6.20 4.89 -7.20
C PHE A 183 -5.38 3.86 -7.97
N ALA A 184 -5.72 2.58 -7.86
CA ALA A 184 -5.01 1.51 -8.55
C ALA A 184 -5.10 1.67 -10.08
N GLN A 185 -6.25 2.11 -10.60
CA GLN A 185 -6.42 2.45 -12.01
C GLN A 185 -5.52 3.62 -12.41
N ALA A 186 -5.54 4.73 -11.66
CA ALA A 186 -4.72 5.91 -11.97
C ALA A 186 -3.22 5.58 -11.96
N LEU A 187 -2.76 4.78 -10.99
CA LEU A 187 -1.37 4.33 -10.93
C LEU A 187 -1.02 3.45 -12.15
N SER A 188 -1.89 2.49 -12.50
CA SER A 188 -1.70 1.61 -13.65
C SER A 188 -1.61 2.38 -14.98
N GLU A 189 -2.45 3.41 -15.16
CA GLU A 189 -2.41 4.26 -16.35
C GLU A 189 -1.09 5.04 -16.46
N VAL A 190 -0.61 5.58 -15.34
CA VAL A 190 0.62 6.37 -15.30
C VAL A 190 1.87 5.53 -15.56
N ILE A 191 1.95 4.30 -15.01
CA ILE A 191 3.09 3.41 -15.27
C ILE A 191 3.10 2.92 -16.72
N ALA A 192 1.93 2.60 -17.29
CA ALA A 192 1.83 2.15 -18.69
C ALA A 192 2.14 3.24 -19.72
N GLN A 193 1.92 4.52 -19.37
CA GLN A 193 2.27 5.64 -20.24
C GLN A 193 3.78 5.87 -20.37
N ARG A 194 4.58 5.44 -19.39
CA ARG A 194 6.03 5.66 -19.35
C ARG A 194 6.85 4.59 -20.08
N GLU A 195 6.24 3.45 -20.38
CA GLU A 195 6.87 2.40 -21.20
C GLU A 195 6.80 2.69 -22.72
N ARG A 196 6.13 3.79 -23.12
CA ARG A 196 6.07 4.28 -24.51
C ARG A 196 7.01 5.45 -24.73
#